data_AF-A0A654UDF0-F1
#
_entry.id   AF-A0A654UDF0-F1
#
_cell.length_a   1.000
_cell.length_b   1.000
_cell.length_c   1.000
_cell.angle_alpha   90.00
_cell.angle_beta   90.00
_cell.angle_gamma   90.00
#
_symmetry.space_group_name_H-M   'P 1'
#
loop_
_entity.id
_entity.type
_entity.pdbx_description
1 polymer ?
#
loop_
_entity_poly.entity_id
_entity_poly.type
_entity_poly.pdbx_seq_one_letter_code
_entity_poly.pdbx_strand_id
1 'polypeptide(L)' 'MQTEYCVDTSVKVAFEYGYQLIVPEGAVTTFDGDDIPAETINEFYEDIWEERFADVLDYKHIF' A
#
# COMPACT_ATOMS: atom_id res chain seq x y z
N MET A 1 6.87 -6.76 -7.02
CA MET A 1 6.93 -6.70 -5.54
C MET A 1 5.58 -7.12 -5.01
N GLN A 2 5.47 -7.49 -3.73
CA GLN A 2 4.21 -7.89 -3.09
C GLN A 2 3.77 -6.85 -2.07
N THR A 3 2.47 -6.57 -2.04
CA THR A 3 1.80 -5.61 -1.16
C THR A 3 2.12 -5.85 0.31
N GLU A 4 1.85 -7.05 0.82
CA GLU A 4 1.98 -7.43 2.23
C GLU A 4 3.42 -7.65 2.70
N TYR A 5 4.40 -7.59 1.79
CA TYR A 5 5.82 -7.80 2.10
C TYR A 5 6.64 -6.54 1.87
N CYS A 6 7.33 -6.45 0.73
CA CYS A 6 8.29 -5.39 0.46
C CYS A 6 7.64 -4.01 0.42
N VAL A 7 6.40 -3.91 -0.08
CA VAL A 7 5.69 -2.64 -0.17
C VAL A 7 5.29 -2.16 1.22
N ASP A 8 4.57 -2.98 2.00
CA ASP A 8 4.18 -2.64 3.38
C ASP A 8 5.38 -2.28 4.26
N THR A 9 6.45 -3.07 4.19
CA THR A 9 7.67 -2.81 4.94
C THR A 9 8.26 -1.45 4.54
N SER A 10 8.33 -1.15 3.25
CA SER A 10 8.89 0.11 2.77
C SER A 10 8.04 1.31 3.18
N VAL A 11 6.71 1.20 3.10
CA VAL A 11 5.77 2.26 3.52
C VAL A 11 5.95 2.56 5.00
N LYS A 12 5.90 1.54 5.86
CA LYS A 12 6.02 1.72 7.32
C LYS A 12 7.40 2.23 7.74
N VAL A 13 8.47 1.70 7.14
CA VAL A 13 9.84 2.15 7.46
C VAL A 13 10.09 3.57 6.97
N ALA A 14 9.61 3.94 5.78
CA ALA A 14 9.75 5.32 5.30
C ALA A 14 8.96 6.30 6.19
N PHE A 15 7.78 5.91 6.67
CA PHE A 15 7.04 6.68 7.67
C PHE A 15 7.86 6.87 8.96
N GLU A 16 8.49 5.81 9.48
CA GLU A 16 9.36 5.89 10.67
C GLU A 16 10.56 6.84 10.49
N TYR A 17 11.10 6.95 9.28
CA TYR A 17 12.15 7.92 8.95
C TYR A 17 11.64 9.35 8.72
N GLY A 18 10.33 9.59 8.81
CA GLY A 18 9.73 10.92 8.68
C GLY A 18 9.50 11.37 7.24
N TYR A 19 9.50 10.46 6.27
CA TYR A 19 9.11 10.77 4.90
C TYR A 19 7.59 11.01 4.82
N GLN A 20 7.19 11.99 4.02
CA GLN A 20 5.80 12.13 3.57
C GLN A 20 5.60 11.20 2.37
N LEU A 21 4.61 10.31 2.46
CA LEU A 21 4.40 9.23 1.51
C LEU A 21 3.08 9.43 0.79
N ILE A 22 3.09 9.23 -0.53
CA ILE A 22 1.90 9.10 -1.35
C ILE A 22 1.96 7.73 -2.02
N VAL A 23 0.88 6.95 -1.93
CA VAL A 23 0.72 5.68 -2.64
C VAL A 23 -0.39 5.85 -3.68
N PRO A 24 -0.13 5.63 -4.98
CA PRO A 24 -1.19 5.63 -5.96
C PRO A 24 -2.11 4.41 -5.75
N GLU A 25 -3.40 4.65 -5.54
CA GLU A 25 -4.42 3.61 -5.38
C GLU A 25 -4.40 2.62 -6.55
N GLY A 26 -4.42 1.31 -6.25
CA GLY A 26 -4.39 0.25 -7.24
C GLY A 26 -3.05 0.07 -7.97
N ALA A 27 -1.98 0.76 -7.54
CA ALA A 27 -0.64 0.61 -8.12
C ALA A 27 0.25 -0.41 -7.38
N VAL A 28 -0.30 -1.12 -6.40
CA VAL A 28 0.34 -2.24 -5.70
C VAL A 28 -0.29 -3.56 -6.15
N THR A 29 0.44 -4.66 -5.98
CA THR A 29 -0.06 -5.97 -6.36
C THR A 29 0.60 -7.07 -5.54
N THR A 30 -0.06 -8.21 -5.45
CA THR A 30 0.44 -9.44 -4.83
C THR A 30 -0.18 -10.66 -5.52
N PHE A 31 0.05 -11.84 -4.97
CA PHE A 31 -0.53 -13.09 -5.44
C PHE A 31 -1.67 -13.54 -4.51
N ASP A 32 -2.53 -14.42 -5.01
CA ASP A 32 -3.50 -15.10 -4.14
C ASP A 32 -2.75 -15.85 -3.04
N GLY A 33 -3.19 -15.67 -1.80
CA GLY A 33 -2.79 -16.51 -0.69
C GLY A 33 -3.54 -17.85 -0.72
N ASP A 34 -3.24 -18.72 0.24
CA ASP A 34 -3.88 -20.05 0.32
C ASP A 34 -5.41 -19.94 0.47
N ASP A 35 -5.90 -18.94 1.20
CA ASP A 35 -7.33 -18.73 1.50
C ASP A 35 -7.86 -17.32 1.17
N ILE A 36 -6.99 -16.39 0.74
CA ILE A 36 -7.33 -14.97 0.57
C ILE A 36 -6.96 -14.51 -0.84
N PRO A 37 -7.90 -13.98 -1.64
CA PRO A 37 -7.60 -13.42 -2.96
C PRO A 37 -6.63 -12.23 -2.90
N ALA A 38 -5.80 -12.08 -3.92
CA ALA A 38 -4.83 -11.00 -4.03
C ALA A 38 -5.48 -9.61 -3.93
N GLU A 39 -6.67 -9.44 -4.52
CA GLU A 39 -7.45 -8.20 -4.49
C GLU A 39 -7.78 -7.81 -3.04
N THR A 40 -8.29 -8.75 -2.24
CA THR A 40 -8.58 -8.51 -0.82
C THR A 40 -7.33 -8.15 -0.02
N ILE A 41 -6.18 -8.75 -0.34
CA ILE A 41 -4.91 -8.39 0.30
C ILE A 41 -4.49 -6.96 -0.08
N ASN A 42 -4.62 -6.59 -1.36
CA ASN A 42 -4.27 -5.25 -1.83
C ASN A 42 -5.15 -4.18 -1.16
N GLU A 43 -6.47 -4.35 -1.21
CA GLU A 43 -7.43 -3.42 -0.59
C GLU A 43 -7.18 -3.30 0.91
N PHE A 44 -6.99 -4.43 1.60
CA PHE A 44 -6.74 -4.44 3.04
C PHE A 44 -5.49 -3.65 3.46
N TYR A 45 -4.42 -3.71 2.66
CA TYR A 45 -3.19 -2.97 2.96
C TYR A 45 -3.26 -1.50 2.55
N GLU A 46 -3.91 -1.17 1.45
CA GLU A 46 -4.20 0.23 1.09
C GLU A 46 -5.02 0.91 2.21
N ASP A 47 -6.05 0.24 2.73
CA ASP A 47 -6.84 0.68 3.91
C ASP A 47 -6.00 0.78 5.20
N ILE A 48 -4.93 -0.02 5.34
CA ILE A 48 -4.02 0.10 6.47
C ILE A 48 -3.19 1.38 6.40
N TRP A 49 -2.75 1.74 5.19
CA TRP A 49 -1.85 2.86 4.96
C TRP A 49 -2.57 4.20 4.98
N GLU A 50 -3.79 4.25 4.44
CA GLU A 50 -4.58 5.48 4.34
C GLU A 50 -4.76 6.17 5.69
N GLU A 51 -4.47 7.48 5.72
CA GLU A 51 -4.49 8.36 6.89
C GLU A 51 -3.62 7.92 8.10
N ARG A 52 -2.80 6.87 7.94
CA ARG A 52 -1.93 6.33 9.00
C ARG A 52 -0.45 6.36 8.67
N PHE A 53 -0.09 5.93 7.46
CA PHE A 53 1.30 5.79 7.03
C PHE A 53 1.59 6.52 5.72
N ALA A 54 0.58 6.71 4.86
CA ALA A 54 0.68 7.42 3.59
C ALA A 54 -0.69 8.03 3.21
N ASP A 55 -0.67 8.97 2.26
CA ASP A 55 -1.87 9.38 1.53
C ASP A 55 -2.05 8.44 0.33
N VAL A 56 -3.13 7.66 0.31
CA VAL A 56 -3.52 6.76 -0.78
C VAL A 56 -4.49 7.50 -1.69
N LEU A 57 -4.05 7.81 -2.91
CA LEU A 57 -4.78 8.69 -3.83
C LEU A 57 -4.94 8.05 -5.20
N ASP A 58 -6.09 8.27 -5.86
CA ASP A 58 -6.22 7.99 -7.30
C ASP A 58 -5.09 8.72 -8.04
N TYR A 59 -4.39 8.00 -8.92
CA TYR A 59 -3.23 8.53 -9.64
C TYR A 59 -3.51 9.83 -10.39
N LYS A 60 -4.76 10.11 -10.77
CA LYS A 60 -5.18 11.37 -11.41
C LYS A 60 -5.11 12.59 -10.49
N HIS A 61 -5.03 12.40 -9.18
CA HIS A 61 -4.90 13.49 -8.20
C HIS A 61 -3.44 13.72 -7.75
N ILE A 62 -2.51 12.86 -8.19
CA ILE A 62 -1.08 12.98 -7.87
C ILE A 62 -0.33 13.79 -8.94
N PHE A 63 -0.75 13.67 -10.20
CA PHE A 63 -0.09 14.25 -11.38
C PHE A 63 -0.89 15.35 -12.06
#